data_AF-A0A6J8F0R4-F1
#
_entry.id   AF-A0A6J8F0R4-F1
#
_cell.length_a   1.000
_cell.length_b   1.000
_cell.length_c   1.000
_cell.angle_alpha   90.00
_cell.angle_beta   90.00
_cell.angle_gamma   90.00
#
_symmetry.space_group_name_H-M   'P 1'
#
loop_
_entity.id
_entity.type
_entity.pdbx_description
1 polymer ?
#
loop_
_entity_poly.entity_id
_entity_poly.type
_entity_poly.pdbx_seq_one_letter_code
_entity_poly.pdbx_strand_id
1 'polypeptide(L)'
;MKLICSKISHYPRQLLQKTSLQIHSKGLKFGIYEDFGKKTCAGYPGSEFYLKMDSQTFADWGVDFIKFDQCNADPHDMKYGYPVMEFFMNKTGRPMLFACEWPLNNLVSKIKPDFAAIRKTCNMWRNYKDIEDSFDSVVSIINYWAKDPYNMSSYAGPGGWNDPDEIIVGDFGLSHDQERVQMGMWSMFAAPLLLSNDLRNIRNSSKALILNKRLLAINQDPLGIQAKAFNLGYVQVWTRPILPLGSKAVAVLFVTDHYPGKGGNYIKVTYPLSMYGITDGKQYNITEVFDGYSMGTHNTSSVLTFNVNPTGIFMFTAKPV
;
A
#
# COMPACT_ATOMS: atom_id res chain seq x y z
N MET A 1 3.71 2.86 36.95
CA MET A 1 2.50 3.41 36.27
C MET A 1 2.78 4.83 35.77
N LYS A 2 3.57 4.97 34.70
CA LYS A 2 3.75 6.20 33.91
C LYS A 2 4.11 5.80 32.48
N LEU A 3 3.09 5.60 31.66
CA LEU A 3 3.15 5.71 30.21
C LEU A 3 1.92 6.54 29.83
N ILE A 4 2.17 7.71 29.24
CA ILE A 4 1.38 8.42 28.24
C ILE A 4 2.17 9.69 27.90
N CYS A 5 2.37 9.85 26.59
CA CYS A 5 2.92 10.91 25.78
C CYS A 5 2.75 12.38 26.26
N SER A 6 3.63 13.21 25.68
CA SER A 6 3.50 14.65 25.40
C SER A 6 2.39 15.41 26.13
N LYS A 7 2.77 16.34 27.03
CA LYS A 7 1.90 17.36 27.63
C LYS A 7 0.51 16.81 28.00
N ILE A 8 0.34 16.41 29.25
CA ILE A 8 -0.93 16.04 29.91
C ILE A 8 -2.13 16.93 29.53
N SER A 9 -1.89 18.17 29.06
CA SER A 9 -2.91 19.08 28.54
C SER A 9 -3.69 18.58 27.30
N HIS A 10 -3.17 17.63 26.51
CA HIS A 10 -3.86 17.18 25.28
C HIS A 10 -4.56 15.82 25.41
N TYR A 11 -4.03 14.88 26.23
CA TYR A 11 -4.63 13.55 26.37
C TYR A 11 -4.57 12.99 27.82
N PRO A 12 -5.61 13.19 28.67
CA PRO A 12 -5.68 12.53 29.98
C PRO A 12 -5.83 11.00 29.84
N ARG A 13 -5.42 10.22 30.86
CA ARG A 13 -5.28 8.75 30.78
C ARG A 13 -6.51 7.97 30.29
N GLN A 14 -7.72 8.46 30.57
CA GLN A 14 -8.95 7.81 30.11
C GLN A 14 -9.35 8.19 28.69
N LEU A 15 -8.66 9.16 28.07
CA LEU A 15 -9.04 9.69 26.77
C LEU A 15 -8.87 8.64 25.68
N LEU A 16 -7.78 7.87 25.65
CA LEU A 16 -7.56 6.88 24.59
C LEU A 16 -8.63 5.78 24.58
N GLN A 17 -9.02 5.27 25.76
CA GLN A 17 -10.13 4.32 25.86
C GLN A 17 -11.47 4.96 25.44
N LYS A 18 -11.73 6.21 25.83
CA LYS A 18 -12.94 6.93 25.40
C LYS A 18 -12.96 7.19 23.89
N THR A 19 -11.82 7.56 23.31
CA THR A 19 -11.64 7.77 21.86
C THR A 19 -11.91 6.47 21.11
N SER A 20 -11.33 5.35 21.58
CA SER A 20 -11.57 4.02 21.04
C SER A 20 -13.06 3.67 21.04
N LEU A 21 -13.75 3.84 22.18
CA LEU A 21 -15.19 3.61 22.29
C LEU A 21 -16.01 4.51 21.36
N GLN A 22 -15.63 5.77 21.20
CA GLN A 22 -16.31 6.68 20.27
C GLN A 22 -16.12 6.25 18.81
N ILE A 23 -14.94 5.79 18.43
CA ILE A 23 -14.64 5.29 17.08
C ILE A 23 -15.42 4.00 16.83
N HIS A 24 -15.42 3.07 17.80
CA HIS A 24 -16.20 1.83 17.72
C HIS A 24 -17.71 2.09 17.63
N SER A 25 -18.22 3.11 18.33
CA SER A 25 -19.64 3.47 18.26
C SER A 25 -20.11 3.90 16.86
N LYS A 26 -19.16 4.26 15.98
CA LYS A 26 -19.37 4.59 14.57
C LYS A 26 -19.14 3.40 13.62
N GLY A 27 -18.91 2.20 14.14
CA GLY A 27 -18.59 1.01 13.34
C GLY A 27 -17.18 1.02 12.74
N LEU A 28 -16.31 1.92 13.20
CA LEU A 28 -14.92 2.04 12.76
C LEU A 28 -13.97 1.30 13.72
N LYS A 29 -12.71 1.17 13.32
CA LYS A 29 -11.63 0.56 14.11
C LYS A 29 -10.60 1.61 14.53
N PHE A 30 -9.99 1.43 15.70
CA PHE A 30 -9.05 2.38 16.28
C PHE A 30 -7.61 1.88 16.14
N GLY A 31 -6.75 2.69 15.50
CA GLY A 31 -5.32 2.41 15.38
C GLY A 31 -4.48 3.27 16.32
N ILE A 32 -3.32 2.74 16.73
CA ILE A 32 -2.29 3.47 17.47
C ILE A 32 -0.92 3.27 16.82
N TYR A 33 0.00 4.16 17.16
CA TYR A 33 1.41 4.10 16.78
C TYR A 33 2.25 3.82 18.03
N GLU A 34 3.28 3.01 17.86
CA GLU A 34 4.35 2.86 18.85
C GLU A 34 5.67 2.49 18.14
N ASP A 35 6.78 2.49 18.86
CA ASP A 35 8.11 2.18 18.33
C ASP A 35 8.77 1.04 19.11
N PHE A 36 9.46 0.12 18.42
CA PHE A 36 10.25 -0.93 19.06
C PHE A 36 11.39 -0.40 19.91
N GLY A 37 12.06 0.69 19.51
CA GLY A 37 13.25 1.19 20.19
C GLY A 37 12.98 1.92 21.49
N LYS A 38 14.03 2.54 22.04
CA LYS A 38 13.95 3.28 23.31
C LYS A 38 13.07 4.51 23.22
N LYS A 39 12.96 5.06 22.02
CA LYS A 39 12.19 6.25 21.70
C LYS A 39 11.61 6.15 20.30
N THR A 40 10.45 6.73 20.10
CA THR A 40 9.89 6.94 18.77
C THR A 40 10.81 7.83 17.92
N CYS A 41 10.62 7.83 16.60
CA CYS A 41 11.36 8.74 15.71
C CYS A 41 11.22 10.22 16.10
N ALA A 42 10.08 10.60 16.69
CA ALA A 42 9.81 11.95 17.20
C ALA A 42 10.32 12.19 18.64
N GLY A 43 11.01 11.22 19.25
CA GLY A 43 11.65 11.34 20.56
C GLY A 43 10.74 11.06 21.77
N TYR A 44 9.54 10.53 21.56
CA TYR A 44 8.65 10.07 22.65
C TYR A 44 9.10 8.71 23.21
N PRO A 45 8.63 8.27 24.40
CA PRO A 45 8.98 6.95 24.92
C PRO A 45 8.62 5.84 23.93
N GLY A 46 9.51 4.86 23.72
CA GLY A 46 9.25 3.65 22.93
C GLY A 46 9.21 2.39 23.80
N SER A 47 9.02 1.23 23.15
CA SER A 47 8.56 -0.01 23.80
C SER A 47 9.61 -1.09 24.01
N GLU A 48 10.90 -0.87 23.73
CA GLU A 48 11.95 -1.91 23.73
C GLU A 48 11.92 -2.82 24.97
N PHE A 49 11.70 -2.23 26.15
CA PHE A 49 11.65 -2.94 27.44
C PHE A 49 10.23 -3.08 28.02
N TYR A 50 9.22 -2.68 27.26
CA TYR A 50 7.83 -2.55 27.71
C TYR A 50 6.82 -3.33 26.85
N LEU A 51 7.27 -4.09 25.84
CA LEU A 51 6.42 -4.85 24.89
C LEU A 51 5.22 -5.56 25.53
N LYS A 52 5.42 -6.27 26.64
CA LYS A 52 4.33 -6.96 27.37
C LYS A 52 3.33 -5.99 27.98
N MET A 53 3.83 -4.94 28.63
CA MET A 53 3.00 -3.93 29.30
C MET A 53 2.20 -3.14 28.27
N ASP A 54 2.85 -2.74 27.18
CA ASP A 54 2.24 -1.93 26.13
C ASP A 54 1.20 -2.75 25.35
N SER A 55 1.50 -4.00 25.03
CA SER A 55 0.52 -4.93 24.42
C SER A 55 -0.77 -5.01 25.25
N GLN A 56 -0.66 -5.23 26.56
CA GLN A 56 -1.84 -5.28 27.44
C GLN A 56 -2.55 -3.93 27.50
N THR A 57 -1.81 -2.83 27.56
CA THR A 57 -2.36 -1.47 27.59
C THR A 57 -3.17 -1.18 26.33
N PHE A 58 -2.67 -1.55 25.15
CA PHE A 58 -3.38 -1.40 23.88
C PHE A 58 -4.66 -2.23 23.85
N ALA A 59 -4.62 -3.47 24.35
CA ALA A 59 -5.80 -4.30 24.45
C ALA A 59 -6.85 -3.73 25.41
N ASP A 60 -6.44 -3.22 26.57
CA ASP A 60 -7.32 -2.60 27.57
C ASP A 60 -7.99 -1.32 27.02
N TRP A 61 -7.28 -0.58 26.16
CA TRP A 61 -7.84 0.59 25.44
C TRP A 61 -8.71 0.21 24.24
N GLY A 62 -8.76 -1.07 23.86
CA GLY A 62 -9.54 -1.53 22.72
C GLY A 62 -8.93 -1.16 21.37
N VAL A 63 -7.61 -1.04 21.27
CA VAL A 63 -6.91 -0.82 19.99
C VAL A 63 -7.15 -1.99 19.03
N ASP A 64 -7.30 -1.73 17.73
CA ASP A 64 -7.54 -2.73 16.67
C ASP A 64 -6.38 -2.82 15.66
N PHE A 65 -5.51 -1.82 15.63
CA PHE A 65 -4.40 -1.69 14.68
C PHE A 65 -3.20 -1.05 15.38
N ILE A 66 -2.01 -1.59 15.18
CA ILE A 66 -0.76 -1.05 15.73
C ILE A 66 0.24 -0.89 14.59
N LYS A 67 0.63 0.35 14.31
CA LYS A 67 1.85 0.64 13.54
C LYS A 67 3.03 0.60 14.51
N PHE A 68 4.04 -0.22 14.20
CA PHE A 68 5.19 -0.47 15.06
C PHE A 68 6.49 -0.16 14.35
N ASP A 69 7.02 1.01 14.69
CA ASP A 69 8.23 1.62 14.13
C ASP A 69 9.50 1.03 14.78
N GLN A 70 10.66 1.56 14.41
CA GLN A 70 11.97 0.96 14.67
C GLN A 70 13.06 1.96 15.03
N CYS A 71 12.74 3.24 15.25
CA CYS A 71 13.74 4.25 15.56
C CYS A 71 14.40 4.01 16.91
N ASN A 72 15.66 4.43 17.06
CA ASN A 72 16.41 4.32 18.32
C ASN A 72 16.51 2.88 18.89
N ALA A 73 16.53 1.88 18.01
CA ALA A 73 16.71 0.46 18.33
C ALA A 73 17.98 -0.11 17.67
N ASP A 74 18.51 -1.23 18.20
CA ASP A 74 19.55 -1.99 17.50
C ASP A 74 18.91 -2.78 16.33
N PRO A 75 19.39 -2.59 15.09
CA PRO A 75 18.92 -3.37 13.94
C PRO A 75 18.98 -4.89 14.11
N HIS A 76 19.90 -5.41 14.93
CA HIS A 76 20.05 -6.84 15.17
C HIS A 76 18.97 -7.41 16.09
N ASP A 77 18.28 -6.56 16.85
CA ASP A 77 17.25 -6.96 17.79
C ASP A 77 15.87 -7.09 17.14
N MET A 78 15.69 -6.55 15.93
CA MET A 78 14.40 -6.60 15.21
C MET A 78 13.85 -8.01 15.05
N LYS A 79 14.74 -8.98 14.78
CA LYS A 79 14.37 -10.40 14.62
C LYS A 79 13.88 -11.08 15.90
N TYR A 80 14.05 -10.41 17.04
CA TYR A 80 13.52 -10.85 18.33
C TYR A 80 12.38 -9.96 18.78
N GLY A 81 12.55 -8.64 18.68
CA GLY A 81 11.60 -7.63 19.15
C GLY A 81 10.22 -7.74 18.53
N TYR A 82 10.14 -7.77 17.18
CA TYR A 82 8.86 -7.86 16.48
C TYR A 82 8.11 -9.17 16.79
N PRO A 83 8.76 -10.38 16.75
CA PRO A 83 8.10 -11.61 17.19
C PRO A 83 7.66 -11.62 18.66
N VAL A 84 8.43 -10.99 19.56
CA VAL A 84 8.05 -10.88 20.98
C VAL A 84 6.86 -9.95 21.16
N MET A 85 6.79 -8.85 20.40
CA MET A 85 5.63 -7.96 20.39
C MET A 85 4.38 -8.70 19.88
N GLU A 86 4.46 -9.40 18.74
CA GLU A 86 3.36 -10.24 18.23
C GLU A 86 2.90 -11.26 19.28
N PHE A 87 3.84 -11.95 19.92
CA PHE A 87 3.51 -12.92 20.96
C PHE A 87 2.72 -12.28 22.11
N PHE A 88 3.16 -11.12 22.61
CA PHE A 88 2.45 -10.45 23.71
C PHE A 88 1.10 -9.85 23.27
N MET A 89 0.99 -9.32 22.05
CA MET A 89 -0.28 -8.90 21.46
C MET A 89 -1.27 -10.06 21.43
N ASN A 90 -0.85 -11.23 20.94
CA ASN A 90 -1.70 -12.43 20.86
C ASN A 90 -2.11 -12.93 22.26
N LYS A 91 -1.20 -12.86 23.25
CA LYS A 91 -1.51 -13.22 24.65
C LYS A 91 -2.57 -12.36 25.32
N THR A 92 -2.85 -11.16 24.82
CA THR A 92 -3.96 -10.34 25.33
C THR A 92 -5.34 -10.92 25.00
N GLY A 93 -5.43 -11.80 23.99
CA GLY A 93 -6.69 -12.33 23.49
C GLY A 93 -7.51 -11.36 22.62
N ARG A 94 -7.03 -10.13 22.40
CA ARG A 94 -7.66 -9.15 21.50
C ARG A 94 -7.02 -9.23 20.11
N PRO A 95 -7.80 -9.45 19.03
CA PRO A 95 -7.30 -9.31 17.67
C PRO A 95 -6.88 -7.87 17.38
N MET A 96 -5.60 -7.67 17.05
CA MET A 96 -5.02 -6.37 16.70
C MET A 96 -4.15 -6.56 15.45
N LEU A 97 -4.42 -5.78 14.40
CA LEU A 97 -3.62 -5.82 13.17
C LEU A 97 -2.23 -5.24 13.45
N PHE A 98 -1.18 -6.00 13.12
CA PHE A 98 0.20 -5.59 13.37
C PHE A 98 0.88 -5.13 12.07
N ALA A 99 1.16 -3.82 11.98
CA ALA A 99 1.86 -3.19 10.85
C ALA A 99 3.30 -2.88 11.25
N CYS A 100 4.26 -3.52 10.58
CA CYS A 100 5.66 -3.53 11.00
C CYS A 100 6.55 -2.68 10.09
N GLU A 101 7.52 -1.95 10.66
CA GLU A 101 8.59 -1.31 9.88
C GLU A 101 9.90 -2.11 9.85
N TRP A 102 9.87 -3.38 10.26
CA TRP A 102 11.03 -4.26 10.33
C TRP A 102 11.87 -4.31 9.03
N PRO A 103 11.30 -4.55 7.82
CA PRO A 103 12.12 -4.63 6.61
C PRO A 103 12.84 -3.32 6.28
N LEU A 104 12.22 -2.16 6.57
CA LEU A 104 12.80 -0.85 6.33
C LEU A 104 14.08 -0.65 7.14
N ASN A 105 14.07 -0.97 8.44
CA ASN A 105 15.28 -0.92 9.26
C ASN A 105 16.40 -1.77 8.66
N ASN A 106 16.07 -3.00 8.22
CA ASN A 106 17.05 -3.90 7.63
C ASN A 106 17.68 -3.29 6.36
N LEU A 107 16.91 -2.62 5.50
CA LEU A 107 17.47 -1.91 4.34
C LEU A 107 18.40 -0.77 4.73
N VAL A 108 18.01 0.06 5.71
CA VAL A 108 18.83 1.18 6.21
C VAL A 108 20.14 0.67 6.78
N SER A 109 20.10 -0.45 7.50
CA SER A 109 21.27 -1.07 8.15
C SER A 109 22.00 -2.09 7.28
N LYS A 110 21.63 -2.24 6.00
CA LYS A 110 22.22 -3.19 5.04
C LYS A 110 22.17 -4.66 5.50
N ILE A 111 21.18 -5.00 6.32
CA ILE A 111 20.84 -6.36 6.72
C ILE A 111 19.85 -6.92 5.70
N LYS A 112 20.02 -8.16 5.27
CA LYS A 112 19.05 -8.80 4.37
C LYS A 112 17.75 -9.09 5.14
N PRO A 113 16.59 -8.58 4.70
CA PRO A 113 15.32 -8.89 5.36
C PRO A 113 14.94 -10.37 5.23
N ASP A 114 14.39 -10.95 6.29
CA ASP A 114 13.78 -12.28 6.28
C ASP A 114 12.26 -12.15 6.12
N PHE A 115 11.81 -12.07 4.86
CA PHE A 115 10.39 -11.93 4.56
C PHE A 115 9.52 -13.11 5.01
N ALA A 116 10.10 -14.31 5.20
CA ALA A 116 9.35 -15.44 5.74
C ALA A 116 9.03 -15.22 7.23
N ALA A 117 10.02 -14.76 8.00
CA ALA A 117 9.82 -14.41 9.41
C ALA A 117 8.90 -13.19 9.58
N ILE A 118 9.07 -12.17 8.75
CA ILE A 118 8.22 -10.98 8.73
C ILE A 118 6.78 -11.36 8.44
N ARG A 119 6.51 -12.16 7.39
CA ARG A 119 5.15 -12.61 7.04
C ARG A 119 4.50 -13.44 8.15
N LYS A 120 5.28 -14.21 8.89
CA LYS A 120 4.78 -14.99 10.03
C LYS A 120 4.38 -14.09 11.21
N THR A 121 5.01 -12.92 11.33
CA THR A 121 4.89 -12.02 12.48
C THR A 121 3.89 -10.90 12.25
N CYS A 122 3.86 -10.35 11.04
CA CYS A 122 3.21 -9.06 10.72
C CYS A 122 2.06 -9.26 9.74
N ASN A 123 1.00 -8.47 9.88
CA ASN A 123 -0.11 -8.46 8.90
C ASN A 123 0.19 -7.56 7.70
N MET A 124 1.09 -6.60 7.87
CA MET A 124 1.63 -5.78 6.80
C MET A 124 2.99 -5.24 7.20
N TRP A 125 3.81 -4.86 6.23
CA TRP A 125 5.16 -4.38 6.52
C TRP A 125 5.66 -3.33 5.54
N ARG A 126 6.19 -2.23 6.08
CA ARG A 126 6.81 -1.15 5.31
C ARG A 126 8.12 -1.64 4.71
N ASN A 127 8.18 -1.68 3.38
CA ASN A 127 9.34 -2.17 2.65
C ASN A 127 10.34 -1.08 2.27
N TYR A 128 9.93 0.18 2.23
CA TYR A 128 10.72 1.25 1.64
C TYR A 128 10.49 2.58 2.37
N LYS A 129 11.17 3.62 1.88
CA LYS A 129 11.17 4.98 2.45
C LYS A 129 9.75 5.51 2.64
N ASP A 130 9.65 6.47 3.55
CA ASP A 130 8.44 7.25 3.74
C ASP A 130 8.01 7.93 2.44
N ILE A 131 6.71 7.91 2.19
CA ILE A 131 6.11 8.70 1.13
C ILE A 131 6.14 10.18 1.54
N GLU A 132 6.37 11.02 0.54
CA GLU A 132 6.36 12.48 0.68
C GLU A 132 5.31 13.02 -0.27
N ASP A 133 4.76 14.21 0.00
CA ASP A 133 3.74 14.86 -0.83
C ASP A 133 4.34 15.38 -2.16
N SER A 134 4.78 14.46 -3.01
CA SER A 134 5.41 14.73 -4.31
C SER A 134 5.29 13.53 -5.24
N PHE A 135 5.15 13.81 -6.54
CA PHE A 135 5.10 12.75 -7.54
C PHE A 135 6.42 11.97 -7.65
N ASP A 136 7.56 12.62 -7.40
CA ASP A 136 8.87 11.96 -7.39
C ASP A 136 8.93 10.85 -6.32
N SER A 137 8.34 11.09 -5.14
CA SER A 137 8.25 10.06 -4.09
C SER A 137 7.41 8.86 -4.55
N VAL A 138 6.22 9.12 -5.12
CA VAL A 138 5.32 8.09 -5.71
C VAL A 138 6.06 7.26 -6.77
N VAL A 139 6.74 7.91 -7.70
CA VAL A 139 7.52 7.23 -8.76
C VAL A 139 8.66 6.42 -8.17
N SER A 140 9.36 6.94 -7.16
CA SER A 140 10.47 6.22 -6.51
C SER A 140 10.00 4.91 -5.87
N ILE A 141 8.81 4.91 -5.26
CA ILE A 141 8.17 3.74 -4.67
C ILE A 141 7.77 2.76 -5.79
N ILE A 142 7.08 3.22 -6.83
CA ILE A 142 6.70 2.37 -7.97
C ILE A 142 7.92 1.68 -8.59
N ASN A 143 9.02 2.42 -8.77
CA ASN A 143 10.28 1.89 -9.29
C ASN A 143 10.94 0.88 -8.34
N TYR A 144 10.83 1.05 -7.02
CA TYR A 144 11.29 0.06 -6.05
C TYR A 144 10.45 -1.23 -6.12
N TRP A 145 9.13 -1.10 -6.20
CA TRP A 145 8.22 -2.25 -6.37
C TRP A 145 8.47 -2.98 -7.69
N ALA A 146 8.78 -2.26 -8.78
CA ALA A 146 9.04 -2.86 -10.08
C ALA A 146 10.29 -3.76 -10.07
N LYS A 147 11.29 -3.41 -9.25
CA LYS A 147 12.51 -4.21 -9.07
C LYS A 147 12.27 -5.47 -8.25
N ASP A 148 11.19 -5.52 -7.48
CA ASP A 148 10.80 -6.63 -6.61
C ASP A 148 11.99 -7.25 -5.84
N PRO A 149 12.77 -6.43 -5.11
CA PRO A 149 13.97 -6.91 -4.45
C PRO A 149 13.61 -8.03 -3.47
N TYR A 150 14.46 -9.06 -3.45
CA TYR A 150 14.26 -10.26 -2.63
C TYR A 150 12.97 -11.04 -2.95
N ASN A 151 12.34 -10.79 -4.10
CA ASN A 151 11.06 -11.40 -4.49
C ASN A 151 9.96 -11.13 -3.44
N MET A 152 9.92 -9.91 -2.90
CA MET A 152 8.99 -9.47 -1.87
C MET A 152 7.52 -9.67 -2.29
N SER A 153 7.21 -9.56 -3.58
CA SER A 153 5.86 -9.77 -4.12
C SER A 153 5.31 -11.16 -3.83
N SER A 154 6.18 -12.18 -3.75
CA SER A 154 5.79 -13.56 -3.45
C SER A 154 5.36 -13.79 -1.99
N TYR A 155 5.71 -12.87 -1.10
CA TYR A 155 5.31 -12.91 0.31
C TYR A 155 4.05 -12.10 0.58
N ALA A 156 3.50 -11.37 -0.39
CA ALA A 156 2.21 -10.71 -0.24
C ALA A 156 1.05 -11.67 -0.51
N GLY A 157 -0.03 -11.51 0.24
CA GLY A 157 -1.27 -12.29 0.09
C GLY A 157 -2.12 -12.24 1.36
N PRO A 158 -3.28 -12.92 1.38
CA PRO A 158 -4.19 -12.89 2.52
C PRO A 158 -3.46 -13.07 3.86
N GLY A 159 -3.67 -12.10 4.76
CA GLY A 159 -3.07 -12.06 6.10
C GLY A 159 -1.69 -11.39 6.21
N GLY A 160 -1.03 -11.03 5.10
CA GLY A 160 0.31 -10.42 5.11
C GLY A 160 0.59 -9.63 3.82
N TRP A 161 0.77 -8.31 3.92
CA TRP A 161 0.85 -7.40 2.77
C TRP A 161 2.13 -6.55 2.74
N ASN A 162 2.71 -6.35 1.56
CA ASN A 162 3.73 -5.33 1.36
C ASN A 162 3.07 -3.95 1.49
N ASP A 163 3.71 -3.04 2.21
CA ASP A 163 3.20 -1.70 2.49
C ASP A 163 4.08 -0.63 1.78
N PRO A 164 3.58 -0.05 0.67
CA PRO A 164 4.21 1.06 -0.03
C PRO A 164 3.97 2.43 0.63
N ASP A 165 3.47 2.45 1.86
CA ASP A 165 3.13 3.65 2.63
C ASP A 165 1.79 4.30 2.23
N GLU A 166 1.49 5.43 2.85
CA GLU A 166 0.20 6.12 2.81
C GLU A 166 -0.24 6.58 1.41
N ILE A 167 -1.56 6.80 1.27
CA ILE A 167 -2.19 7.46 0.12
C ILE A 167 -2.24 8.96 0.41
N ILE A 168 -1.62 9.74 -0.48
CA ILE A 168 -1.53 11.22 -0.43
C ILE A 168 -2.49 11.90 -1.43
N VAL A 169 -3.43 11.12 -2.00
CA VAL A 169 -4.48 11.65 -2.87
C VAL A 169 -5.38 12.59 -2.07
N GLY A 170 -5.60 13.79 -2.60
CA GLY A 170 -6.35 14.84 -1.94
C GLY A 170 -5.52 15.84 -1.13
N ASP A 171 -4.20 15.64 -1.04
CA ASP A 171 -3.27 16.63 -0.48
C ASP A 171 -2.84 17.65 -1.55
N PHE A 172 -1.57 18.05 -1.61
CA PHE A 172 -1.14 19.25 -2.34
C PHE A 172 -0.18 18.97 -3.50
N GLY A 173 0.63 17.91 -3.41
CA GLY A 173 1.76 17.64 -4.31
C GLY A 173 1.42 16.87 -5.57
N LEU A 174 0.19 16.33 -5.70
CA LEU A 174 -0.24 15.54 -6.85
C LEU A 174 -1.27 16.25 -7.73
N SER A 175 -1.00 16.26 -9.04
CA SER A 175 -2.01 16.56 -10.07
C SER A 175 -3.06 15.43 -10.14
N HIS A 176 -4.19 15.68 -10.80
CA HIS A 176 -5.23 14.65 -10.91
C HIS A 176 -4.76 13.36 -11.61
N ASP A 177 -3.92 13.47 -12.65
CA ASP A 177 -3.36 12.30 -13.33
C ASP A 177 -2.38 11.54 -12.43
N GLN A 178 -1.63 12.26 -11.59
CA GLN A 178 -0.69 11.67 -10.64
C GLN A 178 -1.42 11.02 -9.44
N GLU A 179 -2.54 11.57 -8.99
CA GLU A 179 -3.43 10.91 -8.03
C GLU A 179 -3.96 9.59 -8.61
N ARG A 180 -4.35 9.58 -9.90
CA ARG A 180 -4.76 8.34 -10.61
C ARG A 180 -3.62 7.33 -10.65
N VAL A 181 -2.38 7.77 -10.88
CA VAL A 181 -1.19 6.90 -10.78
C VAL A 181 -1.08 6.27 -9.40
N GLN A 182 -1.11 7.06 -8.32
CA GLN A 182 -0.97 6.50 -6.96
C GLN A 182 -2.08 5.51 -6.65
N MET A 183 -3.35 5.90 -6.79
CA MET A 183 -4.48 5.02 -6.46
C MET A 183 -4.52 3.77 -7.34
N GLY A 184 -4.20 3.91 -8.63
CA GLY A 184 -4.08 2.80 -9.56
C GLY A 184 -2.98 1.81 -9.13
N MET A 185 -1.80 2.32 -8.82
CA MET A 185 -0.65 1.48 -8.48
C MET A 185 -0.75 0.82 -7.11
N TRP A 186 -1.22 1.52 -6.08
CA TRP A 186 -1.49 0.90 -4.78
C TRP A 186 -2.58 -0.18 -4.89
N SER A 187 -3.56 0.03 -5.77
CA SER A 187 -4.53 -1.02 -6.12
C SER A 187 -3.86 -2.20 -6.82
N MET A 188 -2.90 -1.97 -7.73
CA MET A 188 -2.16 -3.06 -8.40
C MET A 188 -1.20 -3.79 -7.45
N PHE A 189 -0.65 -3.11 -6.44
CA PHE A 189 0.27 -3.71 -5.48
C PHE A 189 -0.40 -4.64 -4.46
N ALA A 190 -1.73 -4.70 -4.43
CA ALA A 190 -2.48 -5.30 -3.32
C ALA A 190 -2.10 -4.65 -1.98
N ALA A 191 -1.85 -3.34 -2.02
CA ALA A 191 -1.40 -2.59 -0.87
C ALA A 191 -2.55 -2.24 0.08
N PRO A 192 -2.25 -2.03 1.36
CA PRO A 192 -3.10 -1.25 2.26
C PRO A 192 -3.44 0.12 1.63
N LEU A 193 -4.69 0.57 1.77
CA LEU A 193 -5.11 1.90 1.34
C LEU A 193 -5.33 2.79 2.58
N LEU A 194 -4.23 3.26 3.17
CA LEU A 194 -4.22 4.12 4.35
C LEU A 194 -4.19 5.59 3.92
N LEU A 195 -5.29 6.31 4.08
CA LEU A 195 -5.38 7.73 3.70
C LEU A 195 -4.73 8.63 4.74
N SER A 196 -3.96 9.62 4.30
CA SER A 196 -3.30 10.61 5.17
C SER A 196 -3.61 12.04 4.73
N ASN A 197 -4.89 12.39 4.73
CA ASN A 197 -5.38 13.66 4.20
C ASN A 197 -6.45 14.30 5.10
N ASP A 198 -6.76 15.58 4.85
CA ASP A 198 -7.86 16.26 5.54
C ASP A 198 -9.22 15.92 4.89
N LEU A 199 -9.88 14.89 5.42
CA LEU A 199 -11.21 14.45 4.97
C LEU A 199 -12.30 15.53 5.07
N ARG A 200 -12.10 16.60 5.85
CA ARG A 200 -13.06 17.72 5.97
C ARG A 200 -12.99 18.64 4.76
N ASN A 201 -11.86 18.67 4.05
CA ASN A 201 -11.58 19.58 2.95
C ASN A 201 -10.94 18.88 1.74
N ILE A 202 -11.42 17.69 1.41
CA ILE A 202 -10.93 16.95 0.24
C ILE A 202 -11.62 17.42 -1.06
N ARG A 203 -10.85 17.57 -2.15
CA ARG A 203 -11.39 17.90 -3.47
C ARG A 203 -12.37 16.81 -3.94
N ASN A 204 -13.46 17.22 -4.61
CA ASN A 204 -14.46 16.27 -5.12
C ASN A 204 -13.85 15.22 -6.07
N SER A 205 -12.90 15.61 -6.92
CA SER A 205 -12.19 14.70 -7.82
C SER A 205 -11.38 13.64 -7.07
N SER A 206 -10.61 14.06 -6.06
CA SER A 206 -9.80 13.18 -5.20
C SER A 206 -10.68 12.23 -4.40
N LYS A 207 -11.78 12.73 -3.83
CA LYS A 207 -12.79 11.91 -3.14
C LYS A 207 -13.42 10.88 -4.08
N ALA A 208 -13.82 11.27 -5.29
CA ALA A 208 -14.40 10.36 -6.27
C ALA A 208 -13.40 9.26 -6.68
N LEU A 209 -12.11 9.60 -6.78
CA LEU A 209 -11.05 8.66 -7.08
C LEU A 209 -10.82 7.64 -5.94
N ILE A 210 -10.73 8.11 -4.69
CA ILE A 210 -10.59 7.24 -3.50
C ILE A 210 -11.78 6.27 -3.37
N LEU A 211 -12.99 6.75 -3.70
CA LEU A 211 -14.23 5.96 -3.64
C LEU A 211 -14.51 5.16 -4.94
N ASN A 212 -13.58 5.14 -5.89
CA ASN A 212 -13.79 4.46 -7.17
C ASN A 212 -13.92 2.95 -6.96
N LYS A 213 -15.15 2.44 -7.11
CA LYS A 213 -15.48 1.03 -6.84
C LYS A 213 -14.69 0.04 -7.69
N ARG A 214 -14.24 0.41 -8.89
CA ARG A 214 -13.45 -0.48 -9.76
C ARG A 214 -12.02 -0.59 -9.26
N LEU A 215 -11.40 0.52 -8.86
CA LEU A 215 -10.09 0.51 -8.21
C LEU A 215 -10.12 -0.27 -6.89
N LEU A 216 -11.12 0.00 -6.05
CA LEU A 216 -11.31 -0.71 -4.78
C LEU A 216 -11.54 -2.21 -5.01
N ALA A 217 -12.30 -2.60 -6.04
CA ALA A 217 -12.49 -4.02 -6.38
C ALA A 217 -11.19 -4.70 -6.82
N ILE A 218 -10.32 -4.00 -7.58
CA ILE A 218 -9.00 -4.52 -7.93
C ILE A 218 -8.14 -4.66 -6.66
N ASN A 219 -8.09 -3.62 -5.82
CA ASN A 219 -7.31 -3.63 -4.59
C ASN A 219 -7.73 -4.80 -3.66
N GLN A 220 -9.04 -4.90 -3.39
CA GLN A 220 -9.68 -5.88 -2.49
C GLN A 220 -9.93 -7.24 -3.14
N ASP A 221 -9.34 -7.53 -4.31
CA ASP A 221 -9.50 -8.81 -4.97
C ASP A 221 -9.10 -9.98 -4.03
N PRO A 222 -9.98 -10.97 -3.79
CA PRO A 222 -9.73 -12.04 -2.82
C PRO A 222 -8.52 -12.93 -3.10
N LEU A 223 -8.01 -12.98 -4.34
CA LEU A 223 -6.77 -13.72 -4.59
C LEU A 223 -5.59 -13.10 -3.85
N GLY A 224 -5.63 -11.79 -3.58
CA GLY A 224 -4.56 -11.08 -2.88
C GLY A 224 -3.21 -11.12 -3.58
N ILE A 225 -3.18 -11.39 -4.88
CA ILE A 225 -1.93 -11.50 -5.64
C ILE A 225 -1.46 -10.11 -6.03
N GLN A 226 -0.24 -9.75 -5.62
CA GLN A 226 0.42 -8.50 -6.02
C GLN A 226 0.81 -8.51 -7.51
N ALA A 227 0.68 -7.36 -8.18
CA ALA A 227 1.04 -7.21 -9.58
C ALA A 227 2.55 -7.37 -9.85
N LYS A 228 2.87 -7.76 -11.09
CA LYS A 228 4.25 -7.77 -11.62
C LYS A 228 4.42 -6.81 -12.77
N ALA A 229 5.59 -6.21 -12.86
CA ALA A 229 5.97 -5.22 -13.86
C ALA A 229 6.78 -5.83 -15.02
N PHE A 230 6.67 -5.24 -16.20
CA PHE A 230 7.61 -5.38 -17.30
C PHE A 230 7.58 -4.14 -18.19
N ASN A 231 8.63 -3.91 -18.98
CA ASN A 231 8.69 -2.77 -19.89
C ASN A 231 8.16 -3.16 -21.28
N LEU A 232 7.43 -2.25 -21.92
CA LEU A 232 6.91 -2.40 -23.27
C LEU A 232 7.13 -1.10 -24.06
N GLY A 233 8.21 -1.03 -24.83
CA GLY A 233 8.63 0.22 -25.48
C GLY A 233 8.92 1.30 -24.43
N TYR A 234 8.20 2.43 -24.50
CA TYR A 234 8.36 3.58 -23.59
C TYR A 234 7.42 3.55 -22.37
N VAL A 235 6.64 2.48 -22.18
CA VAL A 235 5.73 2.35 -21.04
C VAL A 235 6.16 1.22 -20.12
N GLN A 236 5.84 1.38 -18.84
CA GLN A 236 5.89 0.32 -17.86
C GLN A 236 4.50 -0.30 -17.74
N VAL A 237 4.40 -1.60 -17.93
CA VAL A 237 3.16 -2.37 -17.84
C VAL A 237 3.17 -3.20 -16.57
N TRP A 238 2.05 -3.18 -15.85
CA TRP A 238 1.82 -4.01 -14.68
C TRP A 238 0.62 -4.90 -14.89
N THR A 239 0.73 -6.15 -14.45
CA THR A 239 -0.36 -7.13 -14.57
C THR A 239 -0.64 -7.76 -13.23
N ARG A 240 -1.93 -7.82 -12.87
CA ARG A 240 -2.43 -8.43 -11.64
C ARG A 240 -3.50 -9.46 -11.99
N PRO A 241 -3.33 -10.75 -11.62
CA PRO A 241 -4.42 -11.71 -11.66
C PRO A 241 -5.52 -11.30 -10.68
N ILE A 242 -6.77 -11.34 -11.14
CA ILE A 242 -7.96 -11.02 -10.33
C ILE A 242 -9.07 -12.02 -10.61
N LEU A 243 -10.11 -12.03 -9.79
CA LEU A 243 -11.32 -12.80 -10.02
C LEU A 243 -12.27 -12.14 -11.03
N PRO A 244 -13.08 -12.93 -11.76
CA PRO A 244 -13.07 -14.40 -11.79
C PRO A 244 -11.80 -14.98 -12.44
N LEU A 245 -11.49 -16.25 -12.16
CA LEU A 245 -10.26 -16.91 -12.64
C LEU A 245 -10.05 -16.71 -14.15
N GLY A 246 -8.81 -16.39 -14.51
CA GLY A 246 -8.44 -16.01 -15.87
C GLY A 246 -8.52 -14.52 -16.15
N SER A 247 -9.17 -13.73 -15.27
CA SER A 247 -9.20 -12.26 -15.39
C SER A 247 -7.89 -11.63 -14.96
N LYS A 248 -7.59 -10.47 -15.55
CA LYS A 248 -6.43 -9.65 -15.20
C LYS A 248 -6.80 -8.18 -15.11
N ALA A 249 -6.25 -7.47 -14.13
CA ALA A 249 -6.10 -6.02 -14.20
C ALA A 249 -4.75 -5.70 -14.85
N VAL A 250 -4.73 -4.68 -15.70
CA VAL A 250 -3.54 -4.19 -16.39
C VAL A 250 -3.43 -2.69 -16.15
N ALA A 251 -2.25 -2.23 -15.75
CA ALA A 251 -1.91 -0.82 -15.67
C ALA A 251 -0.77 -0.51 -16.64
N VAL A 252 -0.88 0.60 -17.35
CA VAL A 252 0.10 1.07 -18.32
C VAL A 252 0.49 2.47 -17.94
N LEU A 253 1.73 2.63 -17.48
CA LEU A 253 2.26 3.90 -16.99
C LEU A 253 3.23 4.49 -17.99
N PHE A 254 3.17 5.82 -18.09
CA PHE A 254 4.19 6.61 -18.75
C PHE A 254 5.10 7.24 -17.70
N VAL A 255 5.99 6.42 -17.13
CA VAL A 255 6.96 6.86 -16.10
C VAL A 255 8.26 7.33 -16.78
N THR A 256 8.68 8.53 -16.44
CA THR A 256 9.49 9.46 -17.25
C THR A 256 10.98 9.16 -17.36
N ASP A 257 11.49 8.11 -16.71
CA ASP A 257 12.94 7.87 -16.65
C ASP A 257 13.56 7.52 -18.01
N HIS A 258 12.75 7.15 -19.00
CA HIS A 258 13.19 6.66 -20.31
C HIS A 258 12.64 7.45 -21.51
N TYR A 259 12.14 8.68 -21.31
CA TYR A 259 11.65 9.49 -22.43
C TYR A 259 12.72 10.46 -22.95
N PRO A 260 13.37 10.18 -24.11
CA PRO A 260 14.23 11.15 -24.77
C PRO A 260 13.34 12.15 -25.52
N GLY A 261 12.82 13.16 -24.82
CA GLY A 261 12.15 14.28 -25.49
C GLY A 261 11.26 15.11 -24.57
N LYS A 262 11.64 16.36 -24.34
CA LYS A 262 10.81 17.35 -23.62
C LYS A 262 9.53 17.67 -24.41
N GLY A 263 8.42 16.97 -24.18
CA GLY A 263 7.14 17.29 -24.82
C GLY A 263 5.96 16.87 -23.94
N GLY A 264 5.17 17.83 -23.47
CA GLY A 264 3.99 17.63 -22.61
C GLY A 264 2.78 16.99 -23.28
N ASN A 265 2.99 16.15 -24.29
CA ASN A 265 1.91 15.47 -25.03
C ASN A 265 1.75 14.04 -24.51
N TYR A 266 0.51 13.53 -24.59
CA TYR A 266 0.24 12.12 -24.36
C TYR A 266 1.04 11.24 -25.34
N ILE A 267 1.32 10.01 -24.92
CA ILE A 267 1.82 8.96 -25.82
C ILE A 267 0.67 8.09 -26.29
N LYS A 268 0.69 7.70 -27.57
CA LYS A 268 -0.25 6.73 -28.12
C LYS A 268 0.32 5.33 -27.98
N VAL A 269 -0.31 4.50 -27.17
CA VAL A 269 0.10 3.11 -26.94
C VAL A 269 -0.74 2.23 -27.87
N THR A 270 -0.08 1.43 -28.70
CA THR A 270 -0.73 0.57 -29.71
C THR A 270 -0.07 -0.80 -29.72
N TYR A 271 -0.64 -1.78 -29.03
CA TYR A 271 -0.11 -3.13 -28.95
C TYR A 271 -1.23 -4.19 -28.93
N PRO A 272 -0.97 -5.41 -29.41
CA PRO A 272 -1.90 -6.52 -29.26
C PRO A 272 -2.05 -6.91 -27.79
N LEU A 273 -3.23 -7.43 -27.43
CA LEU A 273 -3.58 -7.80 -26.06
C LEU A 273 -2.56 -8.77 -25.42
N SER A 274 -1.95 -9.64 -26.24
CA SER A 274 -0.86 -10.55 -25.85
C SER A 274 0.36 -9.86 -25.25
N MET A 275 0.69 -8.65 -25.69
CA MET A 275 1.84 -7.89 -25.16
C MET A 275 1.58 -7.34 -23.75
N TYR A 276 0.33 -7.33 -23.28
CA TYR A 276 -0.03 -7.01 -21.89
C TYR A 276 -0.07 -8.26 -20.99
N GLY A 277 0.58 -9.35 -21.40
CA GLY A 277 0.65 -10.58 -20.63
C GLY A 277 -0.62 -11.44 -20.68
N ILE A 278 -1.52 -11.22 -21.64
CA ILE A 278 -2.74 -12.00 -21.85
C ILE A 278 -2.57 -12.90 -23.09
N THR A 279 -2.05 -14.11 -22.90
CA THR A 279 -1.52 -14.95 -23.99
C THR A 279 -2.22 -16.28 -24.19
N ASP A 280 -3.34 -16.54 -23.50
CA ASP A 280 -3.99 -17.86 -23.46
C ASP A 280 -4.92 -18.15 -24.66
N GLY A 281 -4.94 -17.29 -25.67
CA GLY A 281 -5.72 -17.43 -26.89
C GLY A 281 -7.23 -17.18 -26.73
N LYS A 282 -7.71 -16.84 -25.52
CA LYS A 282 -9.14 -16.62 -25.27
C LYS A 282 -9.61 -15.24 -25.71
N GLN A 283 -10.93 -15.06 -25.66
CA GLN A 283 -11.58 -13.75 -25.79
C GLN A 283 -11.83 -13.14 -24.42
N TYR A 284 -11.71 -11.82 -24.36
CA TYR A 284 -11.83 -11.04 -23.15
C TYR A 284 -12.72 -9.83 -23.38
N ASN A 285 -13.64 -9.59 -22.46
CA ASN A 285 -14.29 -8.30 -22.32
C ASN A 285 -13.33 -7.33 -21.63
N ILE A 286 -12.99 -6.25 -22.33
CA ILE A 286 -12.07 -5.22 -21.85
C ILE A 286 -12.87 -4.05 -21.31
N THR A 287 -12.55 -3.58 -20.10
CA THR A 287 -13.21 -2.43 -19.47
C THR A 287 -12.16 -1.49 -18.91
N GLU A 288 -12.23 -0.22 -19.27
CA GLU A 288 -11.36 0.81 -18.71
C GLU A 288 -11.74 1.03 -17.23
N VAL A 289 -10.74 1.18 -16.34
CA VAL A 289 -10.95 1.09 -14.89
C VAL A 289 -11.45 2.39 -14.26
N PHE A 290 -10.94 3.54 -14.66
CA PHE A 290 -11.25 4.77 -13.95
C PHE A 290 -12.66 5.27 -14.26
N ASP A 291 -13.02 5.33 -15.54
CA ASP A 291 -14.30 5.83 -16.04
C ASP A 291 -15.31 4.68 -16.27
N GLY A 292 -14.82 3.46 -16.51
CA GLY A 292 -15.67 2.25 -16.49
C GLY A 292 -16.32 1.92 -17.83
N TYR A 293 -15.89 2.54 -18.92
CA TYR A 293 -16.45 2.27 -20.23
C TYR A 293 -15.93 0.93 -20.79
N SER A 294 -16.81 0.21 -21.49
CA SER A 294 -16.43 -1.00 -22.21
C SER A 294 -15.59 -0.63 -23.43
N MET A 295 -14.48 -1.34 -23.62
CA MET A 295 -13.66 -1.29 -24.81
C MET A 295 -13.99 -2.42 -25.80
N GLY A 296 -15.02 -3.23 -25.50
CA GLY A 296 -15.48 -4.34 -26.32
C GLY A 296 -14.80 -5.68 -26.02
N THR A 297 -15.08 -6.66 -26.86
CA THR A 297 -14.54 -8.02 -26.78
C THR A 297 -13.34 -8.18 -27.71
N HIS A 298 -12.23 -8.67 -27.16
CA HIS A 298 -10.95 -8.77 -27.86
C HIS A 298 -10.33 -10.16 -27.67
N ASN A 299 -9.73 -10.70 -28.71
CA ASN A 299 -8.86 -11.88 -28.58
C ASN A 299 -7.41 -11.43 -28.31
N THR A 300 -6.51 -12.38 -28.05
CA THR A 300 -5.10 -12.07 -27.73
C THR A 300 -4.34 -11.34 -28.84
N SER A 301 -4.79 -11.44 -30.10
CA SER A 301 -4.19 -10.77 -31.26
C SER A 301 -4.83 -9.43 -31.59
N SER A 302 -5.97 -9.10 -30.97
CA SER A 302 -6.62 -7.79 -31.13
C SER A 302 -5.71 -6.68 -30.62
N VAL A 303 -5.54 -5.64 -31.44
CA VAL A 303 -4.72 -4.46 -31.10
C VAL A 303 -5.56 -3.46 -30.31
N LEU A 304 -5.10 -3.14 -29.09
CA LEU A 304 -5.65 -2.04 -28.31
C LEU A 304 -4.87 -0.75 -28.62
N THR A 305 -5.62 0.35 -28.76
CA THR A 305 -5.06 1.68 -28.96
C THR A 305 -5.66 2.65 -27.96
N PHE A 306 -4.82 3.31 -27.17
CA PHE A 306 -5.23 4.31 -26.20
C PHE A 306 -4.11 5.33 -25.94
N ASN A 307 -4.47 6.46 -25.34
CA ASN A 307 -3.54 7.51 -24.99
C ASN A 307 -3.19 7.43 -23.49
N VAL A 308 -1.93 7.68 -23.15
CA VAL A 308 -1.48 7.83 -21.76
C VAL A 308 -0.87 9.21 -21.61
N ASN A 309 -1.44 10.03 -20.72
CA ASN A 309 -0.93 11.36 -20.43
C ASN A 309 0.48 11.29 -19.82
N PRO A 310 1.32 12.35 -19.95
CA PRO A 310 2.55 12.48 -19.18
C PRO A 310 2.27 12.33 -17.70
N THR A 311 3.11 11.56 -16.98
CA THR A 311 2.91 11.26 -15.55
C THR A 311 1.55 10.62 -15.23
N GLY A 312 0.90 10.04 -16.24
CA GLY A 312 -0.41 9.43 -16.13
C GLY A 312 -0.36 7.90 -16.22
N ILE A 313 -1.55 7.33 -16.07
CA ILE A 313 -1.79 5.89 -16.09
C ILE A 313 -3.05 5.60 -16.91
N PHE A 314 -3.00 4.55 -17.72
CA PHE A 314 -4.19 3.93 -18.29
C PHE A 314 -4.37 2.54 -17.67
N MET A 315 -5.59 2.21 -17.24
CA MET A 315 -5.89 0.94 -16.61
C MET A 315 -7.10 0.27 -17.25
N PHE A 316 -7.01 -1.04 -17.45
CA PHE A 316 -8.14 -1.84 -17.89
C PHE A 316 -8.20 -3.19 -17.16
N THR A 317 -9.40 -3.74 -17.04
CA THR A 317 -9.59 -5.15 -16.68
C THR A 317 -9.90 -5.96 -17.93
N ALA A 318 -9.30 -7.12 -18.06
CA ALA A 318 -9.62 -8.12 -19.05
C ALA A 318 -10.29 -9.31 -18.36
N LYS A 319 -11.58 -9.51 -18.64
CA LYS A 319 -12.37 -10.62 -18.09
C LYS A 319 -12.70 -11.62 -19.20
N PRO A 320 -12.40 -12.93 -19.05
CA PRO A 320 -12.75 -13.93 -20.04
C PRO A 320 -14.24 -13.89 -20.40
N VAL A 321 -14.55 -14.10 -21.68
CA VAL A 321 -15.91 -14.33 -22.19
C VAL A 321 -16.38 -15.73 -21.83
#